data_AF-A0A1G6GMJ7-F1
#
_entry.id   AF-A0A1G6GMJ7-F1
#
_cell.length_a   1.000
_cell.length_b   1.000
_cell.length_c   1.000
_cell.angle_alpha   90.00
_cell.angle_beta   90.00
_cell.angle_gamma   90.00
#
_symmetry.space_group_name_H-M   'P 1'
#
loop_
_entity.id
_entity.type
_entity.pdbx_description
1 polymer ?
#
loop_
_entity_poly.entity_id
_entity_poly.type
_entity_poly.pdbx_seq_one_letter_code
_entity_poly.pdbx_strand_id
1 'polypeptide(L)'
;MPDLVHLLLDTGVMIAFGAVAVLPGSPLVTWVFRRIDRADAGRALSAAPERPEGIGSGPTGGPGQPGADTPGGAGTPPGQESPASLQAAGSILRGGRWIGNLERLAVFVSIAAGYPNGVAVSVAVKALARYPELKATTSAAAERFIIGTFVSVLWACAWAGTARWALTLY
;
A
#
# COMPACT_ATOMS: atom_id res chain seq x y z
N MET A 1 25.79 -29.74 25.50
CA MET A 1 26.05 -28.29 25.49
C MET A 1 26.16 -27.72 24.08
N PRO A 2 26.97 -28.27 23.13
CA PRO A 2 27.08 -27.69 21.78
C PRO A 2 25.75 -27.69 21.02
N ASP A 3 24.91 -28.73 21.16
CA ASP A 3 23.61 -28.80 20.49
C ASP A 3 22.63 -27.69 20.91
N LEU A 4 22.70 -27.27 22.19
CA LEU A 4 21.89 -26.17 22.69
C LEU A 4 22.35 -24.84 22.10
N VAL A 5 23.66 -24.66 21.93
CA VAL A 5 24.23 -23.43 21.35
C VAL A 5 23.85 -23.31 19.87
N HIS A 6 23.94 -24.38 19.09
CA HIS A 6 23.48 -24.40 17.69
C HIS A 6 21.98 -24.13 17.59
N LEU A 7 21.16 -24.79 18.42
CA LEU A 7 19.71 -24.56 18.44
C LEU A 7 19.35 -23.11 18.78
N LEU A 8 20.02 -22.51 19.77
CA LEU A 8 19.81 -21.11 20.15
C LEU A 8 20.26 -20.14 19.06
N LEU A 9 21.39 -20.43 18.40
CA LEU A 9 21.93 -19.61 17.32
C LEU A 9 21.01 -19.66 16.09
N ASP A 10 20.58 -20.85 15.67
CA ASP A 10 19.64 -21.04 14.55
C ASP A 10 18.31 -20.34 14.81
N THR A 11 17.78 -20.48 16.02
CA THR A 11 16.54 -19.81 16.44
C THR A 11 16.72 -18.30 16.46
N GLY A 12 17.85 -17.80 16.97
CA GLY A 12 18.17 -16.37 16.99
C GLY A 12 18.27 -15.77 15.59
N VAL A 13 18.95 -16.46 14.67
CA VAL A 13 19.05 -16.08 13.25
C VAL A 13 17.65 -16.03 12.63
N MET A 14 16.84 -17.06 12.82
CA MET A 14 15.47 -17.09 12.25
C MET A 14 14.58 -15.96 12.78
N ILE A 15 14.67 -15.63 14.07
CA ILE A 15 13.91 -14.52 14.66
C ILE A 15 14.38 -13.18 14.07
N ALA A 16 15.70 -12.96 13.98
CA ALA A 16 16.25 -11.72 13.46
C ALA A 16 15.83 -11.48 12.00
N PHE A 17 16.00 -12.49 11.14
CA PHE A 17 15.62 -12.42 9.74
C PHE A 17 14.10 -12.32 9.56
N GLY A 18 13.31 -13.02 10.38
CA GLY A 18 11.85 -12.92 10.37
C GLY A 18 11.35 -11.52 10.75
N ALA A 19 11.98 -10.86 11.72
CA ALA A 19 11.64 -9.49 12.10
C ALA A 19 11.90 -8.51 10.93
N VAL A 20 13.02 -8.67 10.21
CA VAL A 20 13.36 -7.86 9.03
C VAL A 20 12.47 -8.17 7.82
N ALA A 21 12.00 -9.42 7.69
CA ALA A 21 11.02 -9.77 6.67
C ALA A 21 9.67 -9.07 6.92
N VAL A 22 9.24 -8.92 8.18
CA VAL A 22 7.88 -8.50 8.53
C VAL A 22 7.75 -6.99 8.80
N LEU A 23 8.61 -6.41 9.64
CA LEU A 23 8.43 -5.05 10.18
C LEU A 23 8.74 -3.93 9.15
N PRO A 24 9.87 -3.97 8.42
CA PRO A 24 10.21 -2.99 7.37
C PRO A 24 9.43 -3.19 6.06
N GLY A 25 8.74 -4.31 5.89
CA GLY A 25 8.06 -4.62 4.61
C GLY A 25 6.96 -3.62 4.25
N SER A 26 6.27 -3.03 5.23
CA SER A 26 5.22 -2.03 4.95
C SER A 26 5.74 -0.67 4.44
N PRO A 27 6.77 -0.04 5.04
CA PRO A 27 7.35 1.19 4.49
C PRO A 27 8.04 0.99 3.13
N LEU A 28 8.59 -0.20 2.85
CA LEU A 28 9.18 -0.52 1.54
C LEU A 28 8.14 -0.48 0.43
N VAL A 29 6.99 -1.14 0.61
CA VAL A 29 5.90 -1.12 -0.39
C VAL A 29 5.39 0.30 -0.62
N THR A 30 5.21 1.08 0.45
CA THR A 30 4.83 2.51 0.32
C THR A 30 5.91 3.34 -0.37
N TRP A 31 7.19 3.02 -0.18
CA TRP A 31 8.27 3.69 -0.90
C TRP A 31 8.26 3.39 -2.40
N VAL A 32 8.01 2.14 -2.80
CA VAL A 32 7.90 1.74 -4.20
C VAL A 32 6.77 2.49 -4.90
N PHE A 33 5.58 2.55 -4.32
CA PHE A 33 4.47 3.31 -4.92
C PHE A 33 4.79 4.80 -5.05
N ARG A 34 5.42 5.40 -4.02
CA ARG A 34 5.87 6.80 -4.08
C ARG A 34 6.91 7.08 -5.17
N ARG A 35 7.60 6.07 -5.70
CA ARG A 35 8.50 6.22 -6.85
C ARG A 35 7.74 6.18 -8.17
N ILE A 36 6.77 5.27 -8.28
CA ILE A 36 5.92 5.13 -9.48
C ILE A 36 5.07 6.38 -9.66
N ASP A 37 4.38 6.84 -8.60
CA ASP A 37 3.55 8.03 -8.66
C ASP A 37 4.35 9.30 -9.03
N ARG A 38 5.64 9.37 -8.64
CA ARG A 38 6.55 10.47 -9.04
C ARG A 38 6.91 10.43 -10.52
N ALA A 39 7.10 9.24 -11.09
CA ALA A 39 7.40 9.09 -12.51
C ALA A 39 6.18 9.44 -13.39
N ASP A 40 4.98 9.06 -12.94
CA ASP A 40 3.74 9.40 -13.65
C ASP A 40 3.40 10.89 -13.55
N ALA A 41 3.63 11.51 -12.40
CA ALA A 41 3.50 12.97 -12.23
C ALA A 41 4.46 13.74 -13.16
N GLY A 42 5.71 13.28 -13.30
CA GLY A 42 6.68 13.88 -14.22
C GLY A 42 6.23 13.79 -15.69
N ARG A 43 5.67 12.65 -16.10
CA ARG A 43 5.13 12.46 -17.46
C ARG A 43 3.91 13.34 -17.73
N ALA A 44 3.01 13.49 -16.75
CA ALA A 44 1.83 14.34 -16.88
C ALA A 44 2.20 15.83 -17.03
N LEU A 45 3.24 16.28 -16.33
CA LEU A 45 3.77 17.65 -16.46
C LEU A 45 4.46 17.88 -17.81
N SER A 46 5.17 16.88 -18.36
CA SER A 46 5.78 16.94 -19.69
C SER A 46 4.78 16.84 -20.85
N ALA A 47 3.63 16.23 -20.61
CA ALA A 47 2.55 16.10 -21.59
C ALA A 47 1.55 17.25 -21.53
N ALA A 48 1.67 18.17 -20.56
CA ALA A 48 0.86 19.36 -20.49
C ALA A 48 1.19 20.25 -21.70
N PRO A 49 0.21 20.60 -22.56
CA PRO A 49 0.46 21.45 -23.72
C PRO A 49 1.00 22.81 -23.27
N GLU A 50 2.03 23.32 -23.95
CA GLU A 50 2.46 24.73 -23.86
C GLU A 50 1.23 25.63 -23.93
N ARG A 51 0.84 26.21 -22.79
CA ARG A 51 -0.24 27.19 -22.72
C ARG A 51 0.31 28.46 -23.38
N PRO A 52 -0.22 28.95 -24.51
CA PRO A 52 0.30 30.17 -25.11
C PRO A 52 -0.01 31.33 -24.17
N GLU A 53 1.03 31.99 -23.65
CA GLU A 53 0.90 33.31 -23.05
C GLU A 53 0.92 34.39 -24.15
N GLY A 54 -0.10 35.27 -24.13
CA GLY A 54 -0.24 36.48 -24.96
C GLY A 54 -1.14 36.27 -26.19
N ILE A 55 -2.13 37.10 -26.54
CA ILE A 55 -2.33 38.56 -26.40
C ILE A 55 -3.85 38.84 -26.51
N GLY A 56 -4.42 39.79 -25.72
CA GLY A 56 -5.76 40.32 -26.01
C GLY A 56 -6.43 41.12 -24.90
N SER A 57 -6.28 42.45 -24.95
CA SER A 57 -6.85 43.48 -24.08
C SER A 57 -8.27 43.95 -24.48
N GLY A 58 -9.26 43.85 -23.55
CA GLY A 58 -10.50 44.67 -23.34
C GLY A 58 -11.49 44.93 -24.51
N PRO A 59 -12.65 45.66 -24.33
CA PRO A 59 -13.33 46.14 -23.11
C PRO A 59 -14.91 46.03 -23.07
N THR A 60 -15.49 46.25 -21.87
CA THR A 60 -16.80 46.92 -21.52
C THR A 60 -18.22 46.42 -21.88
N GLY A 61 -19.08 46.38 -20.84
CA GLY A 61 -20.53 46.67 -20.84
C GLY A 61 -21.38 45.63 -20.06
N GLY A 62 -22.21 45.88 -19.04
CA GLY A 62 -22.77 47.03 -18.33
C GLY A 62 -23.75 46.50 -17.23
N PRO A 63 -24.33 47.33 -16.34
CA PRO A 63 -24.81 46.91 -15.01
C PRO A 63 -26.33 46.63 -14.86
N GLY A 64 -26.70 45.73 -13.93
CA GLY A 64 -27.92 45.83 -13.10
C GLY A 64 -28.94 44.67 -13.16
N GLN A 65 -29.12 43.94 -12.04
CA GLN A 65 -30.35 44.00 -11.21
C GLN A 65 -30.28 43.09 -9.95
N PRO A 66 -30.74 43.57 -8.77
CA PRO A 66 -30.90 42.79 -7.54
C PRO A 66 -32.37 42.39 -7.25
N GLY A 67 -32.59 41.21 -6.66
CA GLY A 67 -33.86 40.74 -6.08
C GLY A 67 -33.74 39.26 -5.66
N ALA A 68 -33.63 38.95 -4.36
CA ALA A 68 -34.71 38.73 -3.37
C ALA A 68 -35.33 37.31 -3.42
N ASP A 69 -34.85 36.47 -2.50
CA ASP A 69 -35.55 35.55 -1.59
C ASP A 69 -36.50 34.46 -2.13
N THR A 70 -36.15 33.19 -1.85
CA THR A 70 -37.06 32.20 -1.24
C THR A 70 -36.23 31.11 -0.50
N PRO A 71 -36.59 30.74 0.75
CA PRO A 71 -35.79 29.86 1.62
C PRO A 71 -36.18 28.39 1.48
N GLY A 72 -35.21 27.47 1.52
CA GLY A 72 -35.51 26.04 1.70
C GLY A 72 -34.51 25.11 1.02
N GLY A 73 -33.62 24.53 1.83
CA GLY A 73 -32.67 23.50 1.41
C GLY A 73 -31.35 23.71 2.12
N ALA A 74 -31.26 23.19 3.35
CA ALA A 74 -30.05 23.25 4.16
C ALA A 74 -28.87 22.63 3.41
N GLY A 75 -28.08 23.48 2.76
CA GLY A 75 -26.73 23.16 2.32
C GLY A 75 -25.86 22.98 3.56
N THR A 76 -25.58 21.73 3.91
CA THR A 76 -24.54 21.41 4.89
C THR A 76 -23.22 22.03 4.43
N PRO A 77 -22.53 22.85 5.26
CA PRO A 77 -21.27 23.46 4.87
C PRO A 77 -20.19 22.39 4.62
N PRO A 78 -19.26 22.60 3.67
CA PRO A 78 -18.11 21.72 3.49
C PRO A 78 -17.13 21.95 4.65
N GLY A 79 -17.24 21.15 5.71
CA GLY A 79 -16.35 21.31 6.87
C GLY A 79 -16.60 20.43 8.09
N GLN A 80 -17.48 19.43 8.03
CA GLN A 80 -17.65 18.46 9.13
C GLN A 80 -17.24 17.05 8.68
N GLU A 81 -15.93 16.85 8.50
CA GLU A 81 -15.35 15.52 8.66
C GLU A 81 -15.45 15.14 10.14
N SER A 82 -16.53 14.43 10.48
CA SER A 82 -16.80 13.98 11.84
C SER A 82 -15.59 13.19 12.38
N PRO A 83 -15.15 13.37 13.63
CA PRO A 83 -14.02 12.62 14.20
C PRO A 83 -14.17 11.10 14.06
N ALA A 84 -15.42 10.61 13.97
CA ALA A 84 -15.73 9.21 13.66
C ALA A 84 -15.28 8.74 12.26
N SER A 85 -15.32 9.60 11.22
CA SER A 85 -14.90 9.24 9.86
C SER A 85 -13.38 9.17 9.72
N LEU A 86 -12.64 10.07 10.39
CA LEU A 86 -11.17 10.03 10.46
C LEU A 86 -10.69 8.83 11.30
N GLN A 87 -11.39 8.49 12.39
CA GLN A 87 -11.10 7.30 13.19
C GLN A 87 -11.37 6.00 12.40
N ALA A 88 -12.47 5.97 11.62
CA ALA A 88 -12.82 4.84 10.76
C ALA A 88 -11.86 4.68 9.57
N ALA A 89 -11.45 5.78 8.93
CA ALA A 89 -10.39 5.77 7.92
C ALA A 89 -9.07 5.28 8.54
N GLY A 90 -8.73 5.74 9.75
CA GLY A 90 -7.55 5.29 10.49
C GLY A 90 -7.57 3.81 10.87
N SER A 91 -8.71 3.25 11.28
CA SER A 91 -8.85 1.82 11.61
C SER A 91 -8.78 0.92 10.36
N ILE A 92 -9.38 1.34 9.24
CA ILE A 92 -9.28 0.66 7.94
C ILE A 92 -7.84 0.68 7.41
N LEU A 93 -7.13 1.82 7.52
CA LEU A 93 -5.72 1.95 7.13
C LEU A 93 -4.78 1.07 7.99
N ARG A 94 -5.13 0.82 9.26
CA ARG A 94 -4.38 -0.10 10.14
C ARG A 94 -4.65 -1.56 9.78
N GLY A 95 -5.89 -1.91 9.43
CA GLY A 95 -6.27 -3.28 9.05
C GLY A 95 -5.46 -3.82 7.87
N GLY A 96 -5.28 -3.01 6.82
CA GLY A 96 -4.46 -3.40 5.66
C GLY A 96 -2.99 -3.67 6.00
N ARG A 97 -2.40 -2.91 6.93
CA ARG A 97 -1.00 -3.10 7.36
C ARG A 97 -0.82 -4.39 8.16
N TRP A 98 -1.76 -4.70 9.06
CA TRP A 98 -1.73 -5.94 9.84
C TRP A 98 -1.89 -7.18 8.96
N ILE A 99 -2.82 -7.16 8.01
CA ILE A 99 -2.99 -8.24 7.04
C ILE A 99 -1.69 -8.46 6.24
N GLY A 100 -1.03 -7.39 5.79
CA GLY A 100 0.26 -7.50 5.11
C GLY A 100 1.39 -8.07 5.97
N ASN A 101 1.42 -7.77 7.27
CA ASN A 101 2.40 -8.35 8.19
C ASN A 101 2.16 -9.84 8.42
N LEU A 102 0.90 -10.25 8.58
CA LEU A 102 0.54 -11.66 8.75
C LEU A 102 0.88 -12.49 7.50
N GLU A 103 0.64 -11.94 6.31
CA GLU A 103 1.03 -12.60 5.05
C GLU A 103 2.55 -12.77 4.97
N ARG A 104 3.33 -11.72 5.25
CA ARG A 104 4.81 -11.81 5.23
C ARG A 104 5.34 -12.81 6.23
N LEU A 105 4.73 -12.87 7.42
CA LEU A 105 5.06 -13.87 8.43
C LEU A 105 4.73 -15.28 7.94
N ALA A 106 3.57 -15.49 7.34
CA ALA A 106 3.17 -16.79 6.78
C ALA A 106 4.12 -17.24 5.65
N VAL A 107 4.48 -16.33 4.73
CA VAL A 107 5.47 -16.58 3.67
C VAL A 107 6.82 -16.96 4.27
N PHE A 108 7.34 -16.15 5.20
CA PHE A 108 8.62 -16.40 5.85
C PHE A 108 8.65 -17.76 6.56
N VAL A 109 7.65 -18.04 7.40
CA VAL A 109 7.53 -19.31 8.14
C VAL A 109 7.41 -20.49 7.20
N SER A 110 6.64 -20.37 6.11
CA SER A 110 6.47 -21.46 5.13
C SER A 110 7.79 -21.86 4.49
N ILE A 111 8.62 -20.89 4.10
CA ILE A 111 9.94 -21.14 3.51
C ILE A 111 10.91 -21.67 4.58
N ALA A 112 10.95 -21.04 5.75
CA ALA A 112 11.79 -21.45 6.86
C ALA A 112 11.52 -22.90 7.30
N ALA A 113 10.24 -23.30 7.36
CA ALA A 113 9.80 -24.66 7.68
C ALA A 113 10.00 -25.67 6.53
N GLY A 114 10.46 -25.23 5.35
CA GLY A 114 10.65 -26.11 4.19
C GLY A 114 9.38 -26.49 3.45
N TYR A 115 8.29 -25.73 3.65
CA TYR A 115 7.02 -25.90 2.98
C TYR A 115 6.71 -24.72 2.05
N PRO A 116 7.43 -24.57 0.92
CA PRO A 116 7.29 -23.41 0.02
C PRO A 116 5.88 -23.29 -0.60
N ASN A 117 5.12 -24.39 -0.65
CA ASN A 117 3.72 -24.38 -1.10
C ASN A 117 2.82 -23.45 -0.23
N GLY A 118 3.21 -23.18 1.02
CA GLY A 118 2.50 -22.24 1.90
C GLY A 118 2.47 -20.80 1.37
N VAL A 119 3.41 -20.42 0.50
CA VAL A 119 3.40 -19.11 -0.17
C VAL A 119 2.20 -18.99 -1.11
N ALA A 120 1.94 -20.03 -1.92
CA ALA A 120 0.80 -20.05 -2.84
C ALA A 120 -0.53 -19.99 -2.08
N VAL A 121 -0.64 -20.70 -0.95
CA VAL A 121 -1.82 -20.65 -0.08
C VAL A 121 -2.03 -19.25 0.48
N SER A 122 -0.97 -18.59 0.97
CA SER A 122 -1.04 -17.25 1.54
C SER A 122 -1.55 -16.22 0.52
N VAL A 123 -1.02 -16.26 -0.71
CA VAL A 123 -1.44 -15.39 -1.81
C VAL A 123 -2.89 -15.68 -2.23
N ALA A 124 -3.28 -16.95 -2.31
CA ALA A 124 -4.64 -17.34 -2.66
C ALA A 124 -5.67 -16.83 -1.64
N VAL A 125 -5.40 -17.02 -0.34
CA VAL A 125 -6.25 -16.52 0.74
C VAL A 125 -6.39 -15.00 0.67
N LYS A 126 -5.28 -14.29 0.44
CA LYS A 126 -5.30 -12.83 0.30
C LYS A 126 -6.11 -12.36 -0.92
N ALA A 127 -5.98 -13.05 -2.04
CA ALA A 127 -6.73 -12.74 -3.26
C ALA A 127 -8.24 -12.94 -3.06
N LEU A 128 -8.66 -14.02 -2.39
CA LEU A 128 -10.06 -14.29 -2.06
C LEU A 128 -10.67 -13.21 -1.16
N ALA A 129 -9.93 -12.77 -0.14
CA ALA A 129 -10.40 -11.73 0.78
C ALA A 129 -10.66 -10.38 0.09
N ARG A 130 -10.02 -10.11 -1.05
CA ARG A 130 -10.11 -8.84 -1.81
C ARG A 130 -10.93 -8.94 -3.09
N TYR A 131 -11.36 -10.15 -3.48
CA TYR A 131 -12.13 -10.39 -4.70
C TYR A 131 -13.43 -9.56 -4.80
N PRO A 132 -14.24 -9.42 -3.73
CA PRO A 132 -15.48 -8.62 -3.80
C PRO A 132 -15.20 -7.13 -4.06
N GLU A 133 -14.12 -6.60 -3.49
CA GLU A 133 -13.75 -5.19 -3.62
C GLU A 133 -13.15 -4.91 -5.00
N LEU A 134 -12.31 -5.82 -5.52
CA LEU A 134 -11.73 -5.72 -6.86
C LEU A 134 -12.81 -5.69 -7.96
N LYS A 135 -13.89 -6.47 -7.78
CA LYS A 135 -15.03 -6.49 -8.69
C LYS A 135 -15.81 -5.16 -8.72
N ALA A 136 -15.74 -4.38 -7.63
CA ALA A 136 -16.44 -3.11 -7.49
C ALA A 136 -15.58 -1.87 -7.84
N THR A 137 -14.26 -2.05 -8.05
CA THR A 137 -13.29 -0.97 -8.27
C THR A 137 -12.79 -0.88 -9.72
N THR A 138 -12.11 0.24 -10.05
CA THR A 138 -11.46 0.48 -11.35
C THR A 138 -10.23 -0.41 -11.57
N SER A 139 -9.87 -0.67 -12.84
CA SER A 139 -8.69 -1.50 -13.23
C SER A 139 -7.39 -1.06 -12.55
N ALA A 140 -7.17 0.25 -12.41
CA ALA A 140 -5.97 0.80 -11.80
C ALA A 140 -5.80 0.46 -10.30
N ALA A 141 -6.90 0.30 -9.56
CA ALA A 141 -6.84 -0.11 -8.15
C ALA A 141 -6.43 -1.59 -8.02
N ALA A 142 -6.93 -2.44 -8.93
CA ALA A 142 -6.58 -3.85 -9.00
C ALA A 142 -5.09 -4.05 -9.35
N GLU A 143 -4.57 -3.31 -10.31
CA GLU A 143 -3.15 -3.36 -10.69
C GLU A 143 -2.24 -2.98 -9.53
N ARG A 144 -2.54 -1.88 -8.82
CA ARG A 144 -1.79 -1.47 -7.62
C ARG A 144 -1.84 -2.53 -6.53
N PHE A 145 -2.98 -3.20 -6.34
CA PHE A 145 -3.09 -4.29 -5.37
C PHE A 145 -2.19 -5.49 -5.71
N ILE A 146 -2.17 -5.90 -6.99
CA ILE A 146 -1.33 -7.00 -7.48
C ILE A 146 0.15 -6.66 -7.32
N ILE A 147 0.58 -5.49 -7.80
CA ILE A 147 1.98 -5.04 -7.69
C ILE A 147 2.42 -4.97 -6.22
N GLY A 148 1.58 -4.41 -5.35
CA GLY A 148 1.90 -4.30 -3.92
C GLY A 148 2.05 -5.65 -3.24
N THR A 149 1.22 -6.63 -3.63
CA THR A 149 1.30 -8.00 -3.12
C THR A 149 2.59 -8.69 -3.60
N PHE A 150 2.89 -8.62 -4.89
CA PHE A 150 4.12 -9.21 -5.45
C PHE A 150 5.39 -8.66 -4.79
N VAL A 151 5.50 -7.34 -4.65
CA VAL A 151 6.66 -6.70 -4.02
C VAL A 151 6.81 -7.17 -2.57
N SER A 152 5.71 -7.26 -1.83
CA SER A 152 5.72 -7.69 -0.43
C SER A 152 6.13 -9.16 -0.28
N VAL A 153 5.62 -10.04 -1.14
CA VAL A 153 5.96 -11.47 -1.13
C VAL A 153 7.42 -11.68 -1.51
N LEU A 154 7.91 -11.01 -2.57
CA LEU A 154 9.32 -11.10 -2.98
C LEU A 154 10.27 -10.66 -1.86
N TRP A 155 9.94 -9.59 -1.14
CA TRP A 155 10.71 -9.15 0.02
C TRP A 155 10.79 -10.23 1.11
N ALA A 156 9.66 -10.83 1.47
CA ALA A 156 9.62 -11.89 2.47
C ALA A 156 10.39 -13.14 2.00
N CYS A 157 10.26 -13.54 0.74
CA CYS A 157 11.00 -14.63 0.14
C CYS A 157 12.51 -14.40 0.16
N ALA A 158 12.97 -13.17 -0.14
CA ALA A 158 14.38 -12.82 -0.11
C ALA A 158 14.98 -13.06 1.29
N TRP A 159 14.36 -12.52 2.34
CA TRP A 159 14.86 -12.69 3.71
C TRP A 159 14.74 -14.12 4.23
N ALA A 160 13.68 -14.85 3.86
CA ALA A 160 13.55 -16.26 4.21
C ALA A 160 14.62 -17.12 3.52
N GLY A 161 14.92 -16.83 2.25
CA GLY A 161 16.00 -17.46 1.50
C GLY A 161 17.37 -17.17 2.12
N THR A 162 17.65 -15.91 2.46
CA THR A 162 18.90 -15.54 3.14
C THR A 162 19.04 -16.19 4.50
N ALA A 163 17.95 -16.29 5.29
CA ALA A 163 17.97 -16.98 6.58
C ALA A 163 18.32 -18.47 6.42
N ARG A 164 17.68 -19.16 5.47
CA ARG A 164 18.00 -20.57 5.19
C ARG A 164 19.40 -20.76 4.66
N TRP A 165 19.88 -19.88 3.79
CA TRP A 165 21.26 -19.93 3.31
C TRP A 165 22.25 -19.71 4.44
N ALA A 166 22.00 -18.77 5.34
CA ALA A 166 22.85 -18.54 6.51
C ALA A 166 22.96 -19.79 7.39
N LEU A 167 21.87 -20.55 7.60
CA LEU A 167 21.91 -21.82 8.33
C LEU A 167 22.77 -22.90 7.65
N THR A 168 23.05 -22.81 6.35
CA THR A 168 23.95 -23.77 5.68
C THR A 168 25.43 -23.43 5.84
N LEU A 169 25.76 -22.24 6.37
CA LEU A 169 27.14 -21.77 6.56
C LEU A 169 27.71 -22.11 7.94
N TYR A 170 26.87 -22.58 8.86
CA TYR A 170 27.21 -22.95 10.25
C TYR A 170 26.94 -24.43 10.49
#